data_AF-A0A7W6SGG6-F1
#
_entry.id   AF-A0A7W6SGG6-F1
#
_cell.length_a   1.000
_cell.length_b   1.000
_cell.length_c   1.000
_cell.angle_alpha   90.00
_cell.angle_beta   90.00
_cell.angle_gamma   90.00
#
_symmetry.space_group_name_H-M   'P 1'
#
loop_
_entity.id
_entity.type
_entity.pdbx_description
1 polymer ?
#
loop_
_entity_poly.entity_id
_entity_poly.type
_entity_poly.pdbx_seq_one_letter_code
_entity_poly.pdbx_strand_id
1 'polypeptide(L)'
;MIPANKRVRKYRSQGGAADLVRVEVLIPPAARNEVLALASRMRAEHRLTKELQSLLDNALRLYGPRILDNIDLDRLPDLRSRAAVAARAMIERGDARAFAMGRKMLDRVNATEN
;
A
#
# COMPACT_ATOMS: atom_id res chain seq x y z
N MET A 1 -5.91 10.33 29.12
CA MET A 1 -5.61 8.99 28.55
C MET A 1 -6.78 8.57 27.65
N ILE A 2 -6.54 8.21 26.38
CA ILE A 2 -7.64 7.79 25.48
C ILE A 2 -8.14 6.41 25.93
N PRO A 3 -9.47 6.22 26.16
CA PRO A 3 -10.05 4.94 26.55
C PRO A 3 -9.68 3.82 25.57
N ALA A 4 -9.40 2.62 26.09
CA ALA A 4 -9.02 1.45 25.28
C ALA A 4 -10.03 1.16 24.15
N ASN A 5 -11.33 1.29 24.41
CA ASN A 5 -12.39 1.10 23.42
C ASN A 5 -12.31 2.10 22.25
N LYS A 6 -11.96 3.37 22.53
CA LYS A 6 -11.76 4.38 21.47
C LYS A 6 -10.52 4.06 20.63
N ARG A 7 -9.45 3.53 21.25
CA ARG A 7 -8.25 3.08 20.53
C ARG A 7 -8.54 1.89 19.61
N VAL A 8 -9.26 0.89 20.12
CA VAL A 8 -9.66 -0.29 19.33
C VAL A 8 -10.58 0.12 18.18
N ARG A 9 -11.56 0.99 18.43
CA ARG A 9 -12.46 1.52 17.39
C ARG A 9 -11.68 2.24 16.30
N LYS A 10 -10.78 3.16 16.66
CA LYS A 10 -9.92 3.87 15.70
C LYS A 10 -9.02 2.91 14.91
N TYR A 11 -8.44 1.90 15.56
CA TYR A 11 -7.60 0.92 14.91
C TYR A 11 -8.36 0.05 13.88
N ARG A 12 -9.64 -0.25 14.16
CA ARG A 12 -10.54 -0.99 13.26
C ARG A 12 -11.12 -0.13 12.14
N SER A 13 -11.28 1.18 12.34
CA SER A 13 -11.87 2.06 11.32
C SER A 13 -10.83 2.75 10.44
N GLN A 14 -9.64 3.02 10.96
CA GLN A 14 -8.61 3.84 10.31
C GLN A 14 -7.19 3.26 10.44
N GLY A 15 -7.00 2.21 11.25
CA GLY A 15 -5.69 1.62 11.51
C GLY A 15 -5.39 0.41 10.63
N GLY A 16 -4.37 -0.37 11.01
CA GLY A 16 -3.95 -1.55 10.26
C GLY A 16 -4.95 -2.71 10.23
N ALA A 17 -6.10 -2.58 10.91
CA ALA A 17 -7.23 -3.50 10.81
C ALA A 17 -8.45 -2.90 10.09
N ALA A 18 -8.34 -1.66 9.59
CA ALA A 18 -9.33 -1.11 8.67
C ALA A 18 -9.32 -1.95 7.40
N ASP A 19 -10.49 -2.46 7.04
CA ASP A 19 -10.74 -3.38 5.91
C ASP A 19 -10.37 -4.85 6.17
N LEU A 20 -10.04 -5.23 7.42
CA LEU A 20 -9.77 -6.63 7.79
C LEU A 20 -10.92 -7.22 8.64
N VAL A 21 -11.25 -8.47 8.38
CA VAL A 21 -12.22 -9.26 9.17
C VAL A 21 -11.51 -9.90 10.36
N ARG A 22 -12.13 -9.87 11.55
CA ARG A 22 -11.60 -10.61 12.72
C ARG A 22 -11.99 -12.08 12.58
N VAL A 23 -10.98 -12.94 12.56
CA VAL A 23 -11.15 -14.40 12.60
C VAL A 23 -10.48 -14.91 13.88
N GLU A 24 -11.19 -15.74 14.63
CA GLU A 24 -10.67 -16.42 15.81
C GLU A 24 -10.46 -17.89 15.47
N VAL A 25 -9.27 -18.41 15.74
CA VAL A 25 -8.89 -19.78 15.38
C VAL A 25 -8.18 -20.42 16.56
N LEU A 26 -8.53 -21.67 16.87
CA LEU A 26 -7.83 -22.44 17.89
C LEU A 26 -6.51 -22.96 17.30
N ILE A 27 -5.41 -22.71 18.00
CA ILE A 27 -4.07 -23.15 17.58
C ILE A 27 -3.40 -23.94 18.69
N PRO A 28 -2.59 -24.98 18.36
CA PRO A 28 -1.77 -25.66 19.34
C PRO A 28 -0.84 -24.67 20.08
N PRO A 29 -0.65 -24.78 21.41
CA PRO A 29 0.20 -23.85 22.16
C PRO A 29 1.62 -23.74 21.60
N ALA A 30 2.17 -24.84 21.10
CA ALA A 30 3.51 -24.89 20.50
C ALA A 30 3.64 -24.02 19.24
N ALA A 31 2.57 -23.84 18.45
CA ALA A 31 2.57 -23.07 17.20
C ALA A 31 2.28 -21.57 17.41
N ARG A 32 1.95 -21.14 18.63
CA ARG A 32 1.48 -19.77 18.91
C ARG A 32 2.43 -18.69 18.40
N ASN A 33 3.73 -18.82 18.68
CA ASN A 33 4.70 -17.78 18.35
C ASN A 33 4.93 -17.69 16.84
N GLU A 34 4.92 -18.82 16.14
CA GLU A 34 5.06 -18.88 14.67
C GLU A 34 3.87 -18.20 13.98
N VAL A 35 2.65 -18.53 14.41
CA VAL A 35 1.42 -17.92 13.87
C VAL A 35 1.41 -16.41 14.09
N LEU A 36 1.82 -15.95 15.29
CA LEU A 36 1.92 -14.51 15.58
C LEU A 36 2.96 -13.82 14.70
N ALA A 37 4.12 -14.44 14.48
CA ALA A 37 5.17 -13.91 13.61
C ALA A 37 4.69 -13.82 12.15
N LEU A 38 4.06 -14.87 11.63
CA LEU A 38 3.49 -14.88 10.29
C LEU A 38 2.43 -13.80 10.13
N ALA A 39 1.48 -13.72 11.07
CA ALA A 39 0.45 -12.69 11.05
C ALA A 39 1.03 -11.27 11.16
N SER A 40 2.16 -11.08 11.84
CA SER A 40 2.86 -9.79 11.89
C SER A 40 3.40 -9.40 10.52
N ARG A 41 4.08 -10.34 9.82
CA ARG A 41 4.59 -10.13 8.45
C ARG A 41 3.49 -9.80 7.47
N MET A 42 2.43 -10.61 7.43
CA MET A 42 1.29 -10.38 6.53
C MET A 42 0.65 -9.00 6.75
N ARG A 43 0.53 -8.54 8.00
CA ARG A 43 0.02 -7.19 8.29
C ARG A 43 0.97 -6.09 7.83
N ALA A 44 2.28 -6.31 7.90
CA ALA A 44 3.26 -5.36 7.40
C ALA A 44 3.17 -5.24 5.87
N GLU A 45 3.17 -6.38 5.16
CA GLU A 45 3.00 -6.44 3.70
C GLU A 45 1.69 -5.77 3.26
N HIS A 46 0.57 -6.07 3.92
CA HIS A 46 -0.71 -5.45 3.59
C HIS A 46 -0.69 -3.92 3.75
N ARG A 47 -0.01 -3.39 4.78
CA ARG A 47 0.15 -1.93 4.93
C ARG A 47 0.98 -1.33 3.80
N LEU A 48 2.07 -1.98 3.39
CA LEU A 48 2.89 -1.53 2.27
C LEU A 48 2.08 -1.47 0.97
N THR A 49 1.32 -2.54 0.68
CA THR A 49 0.45 -2.61 -0.49
C THR A 49 -0.63 -1.51 -0.47
N LYS A 50 -1.28 -1.29 0.67
CA LYS A 50 -2.32 -0.27 0.81
C LYS A 50 -1.77 1.15 0.64
N GLU A 51 -0.59 1.43 1.17
CA GLU A 51 0.08 2.72 0.96
C GLU A 51 0.46 2.93 -0.50
N LEU A 52 0.98 1.91 -1.18
CA LEU A 52 1.34 1.99 -2.60
C LEU A 52 0.09 2.21 -3.48
N GLN A 53 -1.00 1.51 -3.18
CA GLN A 53 -2.28 1.71 -3.86
C GLN A 53 -2.77 3.14 -3.68
N SER A 54 -2.76 3.65 -2.44
CA SER A 54 -3.18 5.01 -2.13
C SER A 54 -2.35 6.07 -2.88
N LEU A 55 -1.04 5.85 -3.01
CA LEU A 55 -0.17 6.72 -3.80
C LEU A 55 -0.51 6.67 -5.29
N LEU A 56 -0.69 5.46 -5.85
CA LEU A 56 -1.07 5.28 -7.24
C LEU A 56 -2.42 5.96 -7.54
N ASP A 57 -3.45 5.70 -6.74
CA ASP A 57 -4.78 6.29 -6.93
C ASP A 57 -4.73 7.83 -6.90
N ASN A 58 -3.93 8.39 -5.98
CA ASN A 58 -3.74 9.83 -5.91
C ASN A 58 -3.00 10.38 -7.13
N ALA A 59 -1.98 9.68 -7.61
CA ALA A 59 -1.25 10.04 -8.82
C ALA A 59 -2.15 10.02 -10.06
N LEU A 60 -2.94 8.97 -10.23
CA LEU A 60 -3.88 8.82 -11.35
C LEU A 60 -4.95 9.91 -11.34
N ARG A 61 -5.49 10.22 -10.16
CA ARG A 61 -6.49 11.28 -10.01
C ARG A 61 -5.95 12.67 -10.37
N LEU A 62 -4.70 12.95 -10.01
CA LEU A 62 -4.11 14.28 -10.20
C LEU A 62 -3.46 14.46 -11.58
N TYR A 63 -2.84 13.41 -12.11
CA TYR A 63 -1.95 13.48 -13.26
C TYR A 63 -2.29 12.50 -14.37
N GLY A 64 -3.21 11.54 -14.14
CA GLY A 64 -3.54 10.45 -15.07
C GLY A 64 -3.71 10.91 -16.53
N PRO A 65 -4.60 11.88 -16.82
CA PRO A 65 -4.81 12.38 -18.19
C PRO A 65 -3.56 13.01 -18.84
N ARG A 66 -2.60 13.48 -18.05
CA ARG A 66 -1.40 14.17 -18.53
C ARG A 66 -0.22 13.22 -18.73
N ILE A 67 -0.10 12.20 -17.89
CA ILE A 67 1.08 11.32 -17.85
C ILE A 67 0.86 10.01 -18.62
N LEU A 68 -0.39 9.52 -18.69
CA LEU A 68 -0.71 8.21 -19.24
C LEU A 68 -1.08 8.22 -20.73
N ASP A 69 -0.65 9.21 -21.49
CA ASP A 69 -0.89 9.20 -22.92
C ASP A 69 -0.27 7.94 -23.55
N ASN A 70 -1.13 7.07 -24.11
CA ASN A 70 -0.85 5.73 -24.62
C ASN A 70 -0.31 4.69 -23.61
N ILE A 71 -0.52 4.89 -22.31
CA ILE A 71 -0.15 3.91 -21.27
C ILE A 71 -1.41 3.25 -20.73
N ASP A 72 -1.59 1.98 -21.07
CA ASP A 72 -2.63 1.13 -20.51
C ASP A 72 -2.09 0.35 -19.30
N LEU A 73 -2.42 0.83 -18.10
CA LEU A 73 -1.97 0.22 -16.84
C LEU A 73 -2.66 -1.13 -16.57
N ASP A 74 -3.81 -1.42 -17.18
CA ASP A 74 -4.53 -2.66 -16.92
C ASP A 74 -3.88 -3.87 -17.60
N ARG A 75 -3.00 -3.64 -18.57
CA ARG A 75 -2.14 -4.67 -19.17
C ARG A 75 -1.00 -5.12 -18.27
N LEU A 76 -0.74 -4.42 -17.17
CA LEU A 76 0.34 -4.74 -16.25
C LEU A 76 -0.14 -5.73 -15.17
N PRO A 77 0.68 -6.74 -14.85
CA PRO A 77 0.24 -7.92 -14.11
C PRO A 77 -0.07 -7.65 -12.64
N ASP A 78 0.59 -6.65 -12.03
CA ASP A 78 0.49 -6.41 -10.60
C ASP A 78 0.57 -4.91 -10.24
N LEU A 79 0.20 -4.59 -9.01
CA LEU A 79 0.18 -3.22 -8.49
C LEU A 79 1.55 -2.53 -8.55
N ARG A 80 2.65 -3.25 -8.32
CA ARG A 80 3.99 -2.65 -8.34
C ARG A 80 4.37 -2.28 -9.76
N SER A 81 4.12 -3.17 -10.72
CA SER A 81 4.34 -2.88 -12.14
C SER A 81 3.57 -1.63 -12.56
N ARG A 82 2.28 -1.54 -12.20
CA ARG A 82 1.44 -0.36 -12.45
C ARG A 82 1.99 0.91 -11.82
N ALA A 83 2.35 0.84 -10.53
CA ALA A 83 2.88 1.97 -9.80
C ALA A 83 4.26 2.42 -10.34
N ALA A 84 5.12 1.49 -10.73
CA ALA A 84 6.44 1.81 -11.30
C ALA A 84 6.32 2.50 -12.65
N VAL A 85 5.45 2.01 -13.54
CA VAL A 85 5.21 2.63 -14.85
C VAL A 85 4.59 4.01 -14.68
N ALA A 86 3.56 4.15 -13.84
CA ALA A 86 2.95 5.45 -13.55
C ALA A 86 3.98 6.43 -12.97
N ALA A 87 4.80 5.99 -12.01
CA ALA A 87 5.81 6.83 -11.39
C ALA A 87 6.90 7.30 -12.37
N ARG A 88 7.35 6.43 -13.28
CA ARG A 88 8.30 6.80 -14.35
C ARG A 88 7.67 7.82 -15.30
N ALA A 89 6.43 7.60 -15.73
CA ALA A 89 5.70 8.56 -16.56
C ALA A 89 5.55 9.93 -15.87
N MET A 90 5.31 9.96 -14.55
CA MET A 90 5.28 11.21 -13.77
C MET A 90 6.62 11.93 -13.74
N ILE A 91 7.72 11.19 -13.63
CA ILE A 91 9.08 11.74 -13.60
C ILE A 91 9.46 12.31 -14.97
N GLU A 92 9.10 11.62 -16.05
CA GLU A 92 9.47 12.00 -17.41
C GLU A 92 8.60 13.11 -18.00
N ARG A 93 7.29 13.09 -17.71
CA ARG A 93 6.29 13.93 -18.40
C ARG A 93 5.61 14.96 -17.48
N GLY A 94 5.82 14.84 -16.17
CA GLY A 94 5.13 15.65 -15.17
C GLY A 94 5.85 16.96 -14.82
N ASP A 95 5.18 17.75 -13.96
CA ASP A 95 5.78 18.92 -13.34
C ASP A 95 6.64 18.55 -12.11
N ALA A 96 7.21 19.55 -11.42
CA ALA A 96 8.04 19.31 -10.24
C ALA A 96 7.31 18.55 -9.10
N ARG A 97 5.98 18.70 -8.98
CA ARG A 97 5.18 17.99 -7.98
C ARG A 97 4.95 16.54 -8.40
N ALA A 98 4.70 16.30 -9.68
CA ALA A 98 4.61 14.96 -10.25
C ALA A 98 5.95 14.23 -10.09
N PHE A 99 7.08 14.89 -10.34
CA PHE A 99 8.41 14.32 -10.12
C PHE A 99 8.61 13.85 -8.68
N ALA A 100 8.33 14.72 -7.69
CA ALA A 100 8.47 14.37 -6.28
C ALA A 100 7.56 13.20 -5.86
N MET A 101 6.33 13.18 -6.38
CA MET A 101 5.37 12.09 -6.12
C MET A 101 5.80 10.78 -6.78
N GLY A 102 6.27 10.83 -8.04
CA GLY A 102 6.81 9.67 -8.75
C GLY A 102 8.05 9.09 -8.05
N ARG A 103 8.96 9.93 -7.56
CA ARG A 103 10.10 9.49 -6.74
C ARG A 103 9.65 8.74 -5.48
N LYS A 104 8.70 9.31 -4.74
CA LYS A 104 8.13 8.67 -3.55
C LYS A 104 7.49 7.31 -3.86
N MET A 105 6.81 7.18 -5.00
CA MET A 105 6.23 5.92 -5.45
C MET A 105 7.31 4.88 -5.78
N LEU A 106 8.36 5.25 -6.52
CA LEU A 106 9.48 4.35 -6.83
C LEU A 106 10.21 3.87 -5.57
N ASP A 107 10.45 4.77 -4.61
CA ASP A 107 11.10 4.39 -3.36
C ASP A 107 10.24 3.34 -2.61
N ARG A 108 8.91 3.43 -2.68
CA ARG A 108 8.00 2.43 -2.07
C ARG A 108 7.97 1.10 -2.83
N VAL A 109 8.08 1.14 -4.15
CA VAL A 109 8.22 -0.07 -4.99
C VAL A 109 9.51 -0.81 -4.62
N ASN A 110 10.63 -0.10 -4.49
CA ASN A 110 11.94 -0.70 -4.20
C ASN A 110 12.09 -1.16 -2.74
N ALA A 111 11.42 -0.50 -1.78
CA ALA A 111 11.50 -0.81 -0.35
C ALA A 111 10.93 -2.18 0.06
N THR A 112 10.47 -3.00 -0.88
CA THR A 112 10.01 -4.38 -0.61
C THR A 112 10.83 -5.44 -1.34
N GLU A 113 11.82 -5.03 -2.14
CA GLU A 113 12.79 -5.94 -2.75
C GLU A 113 14.02 -6.16 -1.83
N ASN A 114 14.19 -5.29 -0.83
CA ASN A 114 15.17 -5.41 0.26
C ASN A 114 14.49 -5.94 1.53
#